data_AF-A0A945X7B2-F1
#
_entry.id   AF-A0A945X7B2-F1
#
_cell.length_a   1.000
_cell.length_b   1.000
_cell.length_c   1.000
_cell.angle_alpha   90.00
_cell.angle_beta   90.00
_cell.angle_gamma   90.00
#
_symmetry.space_group_name_H-M   'P 1'
#
loop_
_entity.id
_entity.type
_entity.pdbx_description
1 polymer ?
#
loop_
_entity_poly.entity_id
_entity_poly.type
_entity_poly.pdbx_seq_one_letter_code
_entity_poly.pdbx_strand_id
1 'polypeptide(L)'
;DMFGQANGFYQYAAQLDGTKSADELAFRRNEREFFNHQLVEQENENFGTTMVRNFLHDVFNFLFYTELSKCKDETLSALASKSLKEVKYHLRHSSNWLIRLGDGTGESNTKVQDALEELWMYTGELFEMDNLDAELLNSGIAVDNSALKSEWDRMVNKTLVKAKLTRPEDAYMATGGKKGLHTEYLGFILSEMQFLQRAYPDAKW
;
A
#
# COMPACT_ATOMS: atom_id res chain seq x y z
N ASP A 1 -9.83 -9.01 -4.08
CA ASP A 1 -8.36 -9.06 -4.22
C ASP A 1 -7.67 -8.60 -2.95
N MET A 2 -7.52 -7.29 -2.68
CA MET A 2 -6.76 -6.77 -1.53
C MET A 2 -7.17 -7.34 -0.16
N PHE A 3 -8.46 -7.53 0.11
CA PHE A 3 -8.92 -8.20 1.35
C PHE A 3 -8.42 -9.65 1.44
N GLY A 4 -8.45 -10.40 0.32
CA GLY A 4 -7.95 -11.77 0.26
C GLY A 4 -6.42 -11.85 0.41
N GLN A 5 -5.69 -10.85 -0.08
CA GLN A 5 -4.26 -10.70 0.14
C GLN A 5 -3.97 -10.45 1.62
N ALA A 6 -4.62 -9.45 2.22
CA ALA A 6 -4.50 -9.13 3.64
C ALA A 6 -4.81 -10.33 4.53
N ASN A 7 -5.91 -11.04 4.26
CA ASN A 7 -6.25 -12.25 5.01
C ASN A 7 -5.16 -13.33 4.91
N GLY A 8 -4.59 -13.56 3.72
CA GLY A 8 -3.49 -14.51 3.56
C GLY A 8 -2.24 -14.14 4.39
N PHE A 9 -1.86 -12.86 4.36
CA PHE A 9 -0.74 -12.37 5.17
C PHE A 9 -1.04 -12.42 6.68
N TYR A 10 -2.24 -12.04 7.11
CA TYR A 10 -2.62 -12.13 8.52
C TYR A 10 -2.72 -13.57 9.02
N GLN A 11 -3.17 -14.51 8.20
CA GLN A 11 -3.15 -15.93 8.53
C GLN A 11 -1.73 -16.43 8.74
N TYR A 12 -0.78 -16.04 7.89
CA TYR A 12 0.61 -16.43 8.08
C TYR A 12 1.25 -15.75 9.30
N ALA A 13 0.99 -14.45 9.50
CA ALA A 13 1.45 -13.74 10.69
C ALA A 13 0.90 -14.36 11.99
N ALA A 14 -0.37 -14.74 12.02
CA ALA A 14 -0.99 -15.45 13.15
C ALA A 14 -0.33 -16.81 13.41
N GLN A 15 0.03 -17.56 12.36
CA GLN A 15 0.75 -18.83 12.49
C GLN A 15 2.14 -18.63 13.10
N LEU A 16 2.86 -17.58 12.70
CA LEU A 16 4.19 -17.26 13.23
C LEU A 16 4.13 -16.73 14.68
N ASP A 17 3.12 -15.91 14.99
CA ASP A 17 2.88 -15.38 16.34
C ASP A 17 2.48 -16.50 17.33
N GLY A 18 1.64 -17.44 16.89
CA GLY A 18 1.23 -18.61 17.67
C GLY A 18 0.26 -18.32 18.82
N THR A 19 -0.11 -17.05 19.06
CA THR A 19 -1.01 -16.65 20.15
C THR A 19 -2.28 -15.96 19.69
N LYS A 20 -2.23 -15.22 18.58
CA LYS A 20 -3.36 -14.45 18.03
C LYS A 20 -3.86 -15.06 16.73
N SER A 21 -5.16 -15.00 16.49
CA SER A 21 -5.75 -15.30 15.17
C SER A 21 -5.58 -14.13 14.19
N ALA A 22 -5.83 -14.39 12.90
CA ALA A 22 -5.86 -13.34 11.87
C ALA A 22 -6.89 -12.24 12.19
N ASP A 23 -8.05 -12.62 12.73
CA ASP A 23 -9.09 -11.68 13.15
C ASP A 23 -8.63 -10.85 14.37
N GLU A 24 -7.92 -11.45 15.32
CA GLU A 24 -7.39 -10.70 16.45
C GLU A 24 -6.32 -9.70 16.01
N LEU A 25 -5.48 -10.07 15.04
CA LEU A 25 -4.54 -9.13 14.40
C LEU A 25 -5.28 -8.01 13.66
N ALA A 26 -6.39 -8.26 12.99
CA ALA A 26 -7.13 -7.21 12.28
C ALA A 26 -7.95 -6.31 13.22
N PHE A 27 -8.62 -6.88 14.22
CA PHE A 27 -9.68 -6.20 14.96
C PHE A 27 -9.35 -5.84 16.41
N ARG A 28 -8.26 -6.36 16.98
CA ARG A 28 -7.87 -6.10 18.39
C ARG A 28 -6.61 -5.25 18.55
N ARG A 29 -5.97 -4.85 17.46
CA ARG A 29 -4.85 -3.88 17.45
C ARG A 29 -5.36 -2.46 17.41
N ASN A 30 -4.76 -1.56 18.18
CA ASN A 30 -4.97 -0.10 18.04
C ASN A 30 -4.05 0.48 16.94
N GLU A 31 -4.19 1.76 16.62
CA GLU A 31 -3.42 2.40 15.55
C GLU A 31 -1.89 2.31 15.74
N ARG A 32 -1.38 2.24 16.98
CA ARG A 32 0.06 2.09 17.25
C ARG A 32 0.61 0.72 16.91
N GLU A 33 -0.27 -0.24 16.72
CA GLU A 33 0.08 -1.63 16.41
C GLU A 33 -0.23 -1.97 14.95
N PHE A 34 -0.73 -1.01 14.15
CA PHE A 34 -0.81 -1.12 12.70
C PHE A 34 0.50 -0.66 12.06
N PHE A 35 0.80 -1.22 10.88
CA PHE A 35 2.07 -1.02 10.18
C PHE A 35 1.88 -0.78 8.68
N ASN A 36 0.69 -0.32 8.26
CA ASN A 36 0.43 0.05 6.87
C ASN A 36 1.17 1.34 6.51
N HIS A 37 1.46 1.52 5.21
CA HIS A 37 1.96 2.80 4.71
C HIS A 37 0.92 3.91 4.92
N GLN A 38 1.38 5.12 5.20
CA GLN A 38 0.51 6.30 5.35
C GLN A 38 -0.23 6.64 4.06
N LEU A 39 0.31 6.24 2.90
CA LEU A 39 -0.36 6.41 1.60
C LEU A 39 -1.73 5.72 1.55
N VAL A 40 -1.89 4.54 2.18
CA VAL A 40 -3.11 3.73 2.02
C VAL A 40 -4.22 4.04 3.03
N GLU A 41 -3.95 4.89 4.01
CA GLU A 41 -4.93 5.39 4.99
C GLU A 41 -5.48 6.77 4.63
N GLN A 42 -4.96 7.42 3.57
CA GLN A 42 -5.48 8.70 3.09
C GLN A 42 -6.94 8.56 2.65
N GLU A 43 -7.71 9.64 2.81
CA GLU A 43 -9.13 9.66 2.46
C GLU A 43 -9.36 9.40 0.96
N ASN A 44 -10.54 8.89 0.63
CA ASN A 44 -10.90 8.63 -0.77
C ASN A 44 -11.19 9.92 -1.55
N GLU A 45 -11.77 10.91 -0.88
CA GLU A 45 -12.25 12.18 -1.42
C GLU A 45 -13.04 12.02 -2.74
N ASN A 46 -12.46 12.46 -3.85
CA ASN A 46 -13.02 12.32 -5.19
C ASN A 46 -12.38 11.12 -5.92
N PHE A 47 -12.99 10.73 -7.04
CA PHE A 47 -12.51 9.58 -7.82
C PHE A 47 -11.05 9.75 -8.30
N GLY A 48 -10.61 10.97 -8.62
CA GLY A 48 -9.23 11.28 -8.99
C GLY A 48 -8.25 11.00 -7.86
N THR A 49 -8.52 11.48 -6.64
CA THR A 49 -7.72 11.21 -5.44
C THR A 49 -7.55 9.71 -5.20
N THR A 50 -8.66 8.96 -5.25
CA THR A 50 -8.63 7.50 -5.12
C THR A 50 -7.78 6.83 -6.22
N MET A 51 -7.87 7.28 -7.47
CA MET A 51 -7.09 6.73 -8.59
C MET A 51 -5.60 7.06 -8.49
N VAL A 52 -5.23 8.25 -8.02
CA VAL A 52 -3.83 8.61 -7.75
C VAL A 52 -3.24 7.71 -6.67
N ARG A 53 -3.91 7.61 -5.51
CA ARG A 53 -3.47 6.74 -4.41
C ARG A 53 -3.28 5.30 -4.87
N ASN A 54 -4.28 4.76 -5.56
CA ASN A 54 -4.23 3.39 -6.07
C ASN A 54 -3.09 3.22 -7.09
N PHE A 55 -2.92 4.15 -8.04
CA PHE A 55 -1.85 4.05 -9.04
C PHE A 55 -0.46 4.02 -8.40
N LEU A 56 -0.17 4.96 -7.49
CA LEU A 56 1.13 5.04 -6.81
C LEU A 56 1.45 3.76 -6.04
N HIS A 57 0.45 3.22 -5.32
CA HIS A 57 0.58 1.99 -4.55
C HIS A 57 0.61 0.73 -5.43
N ASP A 58 -0.13 0.68 -6.53
CA ASP A 58 -0.17 -0.46 -7.46
C ASP A 58 1.15 -0.64 -8.20
N VAL A 59 1.83 0.46 -8.59
CA VAL A 59 3.18 0.37 -9.17
C VAL A 59 4.15 -0.22 -8.16
N PHE A 60 4.09 0.22 -6.90
CA PHE A 60 4.92 -0.33 -5.82
C PHE A 60 4.64 -1.81 -5.60
N ASN A 61 3.37 -2.19 -5.38
CA ASN A 61 2.99 -3.59 -5.15
C ASN A 61 3.35 -4.50 -6.31
N PHE A 62 3.28 -4.01 -7.56
CA PHE A 62 3.69 -4.79 -8.71
C PHE A 62 5.17 -5.17 -8.61
N LEU A 63 6.03 -4.20 -8.26
CA LEU A 63 7.47 -4.42 -8.09
C LEU A 63 7.77 -5.25 -6.85
N PHE A 64 7.17 -4.89 -5.72
CA PHE A 64 7.35 -5.57 -4.44
C PHE A 64 6.95 -7.05 -4.53
N TYR A 65 5.75 -7.38 -5.01
CA TYR A 65 5.34 -8.78 -5.14
C TYR A 65 6.10 -9.52 -6.24
N THR A 66 6.63 -8.82 -7.25
CA THR A 66 7.54 -9.46 -8.22
C THR A 66 8.80 -9.96 -7.53
N GLU A 67 9.41 -9.17 -6.66
CA GLU A 67 10.62 -9.60 -5.93
C GLU A 67 10.30 -10.54 -4.77
N LEU A 68 9.24 -10.28 -3.99
CA LEU A 68 8.85 -11.14 -2.87
C LEU A 68 8.47 -12.55 -3.33
N SER A 69 7.94 -12.72 -4.55
CA SER A 69 7.66 -14.03 -5.13
C SER A 69 8.90 -14.92 -5.31
N LYS A 70 10.10 -14.36 -5.19
CA LYS A 70 11.38 -15.06 -5.32
C LYS A 70 12.06 -15.33 -3.98
N CYS A 71 11.47 -14.90 -2.86
CA CYS A 71 12.08 -15.07 -1.55
C CYS A 71 12.15 -16.56 -1.13
N LYS A 72 12.98 -16.85 -0.13
CA LYS A 72 13.19 -18.22 0.38
C LYS A 72 12.04 -18.75 1.23
N ASP A 73 11.22 -17.87 1.79
CA ASP A 73 10.04 -18.28 2.54
C ASP A 73 8.95 -18.73 1.55
N GLU A 74 8.70 -20.04 1.51
CA GLU A 74 7.76 -20.63 0.56
C GLU A 74 6.33 -20.08 0.71
N THR A 75 5.93 -19.69 1.93
CA THR A 75 4.59 -19.15 2.18
C THR A 75 4.47 -17.73 1.65
N LEU A 76 5.43 -16.86 1.97
CA LEU A 76 5.48 -15.49 1.44
C LEU A 76 5.64 -15.48 -0.08
N SER A 77 6.50 -16.34 -0.62
CA SER A 77 6.69 -16.50 -2.07
C SER A 77 5.39 -16.90 -2.77
N ALA A 78 4.64 -17.85 -2.19
CA ALA A 78 3.35 -18.28 -2.74
C ALA A 78 2.27 -17.19 -2.64
N LEU A 79 2.17 -16.50 -1.51
CA LEU A 79 1.25 -15.38 -1.31
C LEU A 79 1.54 -14.24 -2.29
N ALA A 80 2.81 -13.88 -2.47
CA ALA A 80 3.26 -12.88 -3.43
C ALA A 80 2.96 -13.29 -4.87
N SER A 81 3.24 -14.54 -5.25
CA SER A 81 2.94 -15.08 -6.58
C SER A 81 1.46 -15.04 -6.92
N LYS A 82 0.59 -15.30 -5.94
CA LYS A 82 -0.86 -15.17 -6.07
C LYS A 82 -1.27 -13.69 -6.22
N SER A 83 -0.79 -12.85 -5.31
CA SER A 83 -1.10 -11.40 -5.28
C SER A 83 -0.65 -10.69 -6.55
N LEU A 84 0.50 -11.07 -7.11
CA LEU A 84 1.04 -10.49 -8.34
C LEU A 84 0.09 -10.65 -9.55
N LYS A 85 -0.70 -11.74 -9.60
CA LYS A 85 -1.70 -11.91 -10.66
C LYS A 85 -2.78 -10.84 -10.58
N GLU A 86 -3.25 -10.54 -9.38
CA GLU A 86 -4.28 -9.54 -9.09
C GLU A 86 -3.75 -8.11 -9.29
N VAL A 87 -2.56 -7.83 -8.75
CA VAL A 87 -1.94 -6.49 -8.81
C VAL A 87 -1.64 -6.06 -10.25
N LYS A 88 -1.35 -6.99 -11.16
CA LYS A 88 -1.27 -6.68 -12.60
C LYS A 88 -2.57 -6.09 -13.16
N TYR A 89 -3.73 -6.54 -12.68
CA TYR A 89 -5.02 -5.97 -13.06
C TYR A 89 -5.25 -4.61 -12.40
N HIS A 90 -4.90 -4.46 -11.12
CA HIS A 90 -5.02 -3.18 -10.39
C HIS A 90 -4.19 -2.10 -11.07
N LEU A 91 -2.90 -2.36 -11.30
CA LEU A 91 -1.99 -1.44 -11.98
C LEU A 91 -2.50 -1.04 -13.36
N ARG A 92 -3.02 -2.01 -14.15
CA ARG A 92 -3.59 -1.71 -15.47
C ARG A 92 -4.83 -0.81 -15.34
N HIS A 93 -5.68 -1.07 -14.36
CA HIS A 93 -6.90 -0.30 -14.12
C HIS A 93 -6.58 1.13 -13.68
N SER A 94 -5.77 1.29 -12.63
CA SER A 94 -5.39 2.59 -12.08
C SER A 94 -4.60 3.43 -13.08
N SER A 95 -3.64 2.83 -13.82
CA SER A 95 -2.91 3.52 -14.89
C SER A 95 -3.85 4.04 -15.99
N ASN A 96 -4.81 3.21 -16.44
CA ASN A 96 -5.74 3.59 -17.51
C ASN A 96 -6.68 4.72 -17.06
N TRP A 97 -7.16 4.69 -15.82
CA TRP A 97 -8.00 5.76 -15.29
C TRP A 97 -7.22 7.05 -15.06
N LEU A 98 -5.99 6.96 -14.53
CA LEU A 98 -5.13 8.13 -14.37
C LEU A 98 -4.89 8.83 -15.72
N ILE A 99 -4.60 8.06 -16.78
CA ILE A 99 -4.42 8.61 -18.13
C ILE A 99 -5.73 9.24 -18.64
N ARG A 100 -6.88 8.60 -18.45
CA ARG A 100 -8.17 9.15 -18.90
C ARG A 100 -8.56 10.44 -18.19
N LEU A 101 -8.25 10.54 -16.89
CA LEU A 101 -8.58 11.73 -16.11
C LEU A 101 -7.59 12.86 -16.39
N GLY A 102 -6.29 12.55 -16.46
CA GLY A 102 -5.25 13.51 -16.79
C GLY A 102 -5.36 14.03 -18.23
N ASP A 103 -5.53 13.16 -19.22
CA ASP A 103 -5.73 13.55 -20.63
C ASP A 103 -7.23 13.70 -20.99
N GLY A 104 -8.04 14.07 -19.98
CA GLY A 104 -9.48 14.23 -20.11
C GLY A 104 -9.87 15.68 -20.38
N THR A 105 -10.67 16.26 -19.49
CA THR A 105 -11.02 17.68 -19.51
C THR A 105 -10.03 18.50 -18.67
N GLY A 106 -10.04 19.82 -18.82
CA GLY A 106 -9.24 20.69 -17.94
C GLY A 106 -9.60 20.51 -16.46
N GLU A 107 -10.88 20.29 -16.15
CA GLU A 107 -11.34 20.02 -14.79
C GLU A 107 -10.81 18.68 -14.25
N SER A 108 -10.92 17.59 -15.03
CA SER A 108 -10.42 16.28 -14.56
C SER A 108 -8.90 16.24 -14.43
N ASN A 109 -8.19 16.93 -15.33
CA ASN A 109 -6.74 17.09 -15.25
C ASN A 109 -6.34 17.83 -13.96
N THR A 110 -6.96 18.98 -13.69
CA THR A 110 -6.69 19.79 -12.48
C THR A 110 -6.90 18.96 -11.22
N LYS A 111 -8.06 18.29 -11.08
CA LYS A 111 -8.35 17.46 -9.89
C LYS A 111 -7.34 16.35 -9.64
N VAL A 112 -6.84 15.73 -10.71
CA VAL A 112 -5.85 14.64 -10.58
C VAL A 112 -4.44 15.18 -10.38
N GLN A 113 -4.11 16.35 -10.94
CA GLN A 113 -2.86 17.03 -10.62
C GLN A 113 -2.82 17.47 -9.16
N ASP A 114 -3.91 18.01 -8.63
CA ASP A 114 -3.99 18.44 -7.22
C ASP A 114 -3.83 17.24 -6.28
N ALA A 115 -4.57 16.15 -6.52
CA ALA A 115 -4.37 14.89 -5.78
C ALA A 115 -2.95 14.31 -5.95
N LEU A 116 -2.39 14.49 -7.15
CA LEU A 116 -0.96 14.44 -7.50
C LEU A 116 -0.06 14.97 -6.39
N GLU A 117 -0.14 16.28 -6.23
CA GLU A 117 0.67 17.07 -5.31
C GLU A 117 0.43 16.67 -3.85
N GLU A 118 -0.85 16.47 -3.46
CA GLU A 118 -1.24 16.17 -2.09
C GLU A 118 -0.73 14.80 -1.60
N LEU A 119 -0.82 13.78 -2.45
CA LEU A 119 -0.47 12.41 -2.06
C LEU A 119 1.02 12.09 -2.23
N TRP A 120 1.78 12.94 -2.95
CA TRP A 120 3.17 12.65 -3.32
C TRP A 120 4.08 12.44 -2.11
N MET A 121 3.89 13.24 -1.06
CA MET A 121 4.74 13.17 0.14
C MET A 121 4.71 11.80 0.84
N TYR A 122 3.67 11.01 0.66
CA TYR A 122 3.55 9.67 1.25
C TYR A 122 4.26 8.58 0.44
N THR A 123 4.79 8.90 -0.74
CA THR A 123 5.45 7.91 -1.60
C THR A 123 6.85 7.55 -1.12
N GLY A 124 7.53 8.44 -0.37
CA GLY A 124 8.87 8.19 0.15
C GLY A 124 8.93 6.97 1.08
N GLU A 125 7.93 6.82 1.94
CA GLU A 125 7.84 5.72 2.91
C GLU A 125 7.88 4.32 2.25
N LEU A 126 7.37 4.18 1.02
CA LEU A 126 7.33 2.91 0.29
C LEU A 126 8.73 2.29 0.09
N PHE A 127 9.78 3.12 0.11
CA PHE A 127 11.16 2.71 -0.18
C PHE A 127 12.05 2.69 1.07
N GLU A 128 11.48 2.99 2.23
CA GLU A 128 12.21 2.94 3.49
C GLU A 128 12.51 1.50 3.91
N MET A 129 13.71 1.34 4.47
CA MET A 129 14.21 0.10 5.03
C MET A 129 14.65 0.35 6.47
N ASP A 130 14.31 -0.55 7.38
CA ASP A 130 14.76 -0.56 8.75
C ASP A 130 15.67 -1.77 9.05
N ASN A 131 16.03 -1.93 10.33
CA ASN A 131 16.91 -3.02 10.75
C ASN A 131 16.27 -4.41 10.56
N LEU A 132 14.95 -4.52 10.71
CA LEU A 132 14.23 -5.78 10.51
C LEU A 132 14.21 -6.13 9.02
N ASP A 133 13.96 -5.15 8.15
CA ASP A 133 14.03 -5.37 6.71
C ASP A 133 15.44 -5.84 6.30
N ALA A 134 16.49 -5.22 6.84
CA ALA A 134 17.88 -5.60 6.55
C ALA A 134 18.22 -7.02 7.03
N GLU A 135 17.76 -7.42 8.22
CA GLU A 135 17.95 -8.77 8.76
C GLU A 135 17.25 -9.83 7.89
N LEU A 136 16.00 -9.59 7.52
CA LEU A 136 15.23 -10.49 6.67
C LEU A 136 15.76 -10.52 5.23
N LEU A 137 16.28 -9.40 4.72
CA LEU A 137 16.92 -9.34 3.41
C LEU A 137 18.20 -10.19 3.38
N ASN A 138 19.04 -10.10 4.42
CA ASN A 138 20.24 -10.95 4.56
C ASN A 138 19.90 -12.45 4.64
N SER A 139 18.72 -12.76 5.19
CA SER A 139 18.19 -14.13 5.24
C SER A 139 17.58 -14.59 3.90
N GLY A 140 17.36 -13.66 2.96
CA GLY A 140 16.73 -13.92 1.66
C GLY A 140 15.20 -14.01 1.72
N ILE A 141 14.59 -13.36 2.72
CA ILE A 141 13.14 -13.38 2.98
C ILE A 141 12.48 -12.05 2.55
N ALA A 142 13.05 -10.91 2.93
CA ALA A 142 12.51 -9.60 2.59
C ALA A 142 12.95 -9.11 1.20
N VAL A 143 12.27 -8.06 0.74
CA VAL A 143 12.60 -7.33 -0.49
C VAL A 143 13.43 -6.10 -0.12
N ASP A 144 14.44 -5.79 -0.94
CA ASP A 144 15.12 -4.50 -0.86
C ASP A 144 14.23 -3.41 -1.47
N ASN A 145 13.41 -2.76 -0.64
CA ASN A 145 12.50 -1.72 -1.08
C ASN A 145 13.24 -0.53 -1.69
N SER A 146 14.43 -0.21 -1.20
CA SER A 146 15.23 0.91 -1.71
C SER A 146 15.63 0.70 -3.18
N ALA A 147 15.91 -0.55 -3.56
CA ALA A 147 16.23 -0.92 -4.93
C ALA A 147 15.03 -0.80 -5.90
N LEU A 148 13.80 -0.79 -5.38
CA LEU A 148 12.59 -0.66 -6.21
C LEU A 148 12.38 0.78 -6.74
N LYS A 149 12.93 1.79 -6.05
CA LYS A 149 12.66 3.22 -6.33
C LYS A 149 12.92 3.61 -7.78
N SER A 150 14.05 3.19 -8.34
CA SER A 150 14.45 3.58 -9.70
C SER A 150 13.45 3.08 -10.76
N GLU A 151 13.00 1.83 -10.61
CA GLU A 151 12.03 1.24 -11.54
C GLU A 151 10.61 1.80 -11.30
N TRP A 152 10.25 2.03 -10.03
CA TRP A 152 9.00 2.70 -9.69
C TRP A 152 8.91 4.10 -10.30
N ASP A 153 9.97 4.90 -10.16
CA ASP A 153 10.07 6.24 -10.75
C ASP A 153 9.91 6.19 -12.26
N ARG A 154 10.57 5.23 -12.92
CA ARG A 154 10.46 5.03 -14.36
C ARG A 154 9.03 4.72 -14.79
N MET A 155 8.34 3.83 -14.07
CA MET A 155 6.96 3.45 -14.36
C MET A 155 5.98 4.60 -14.11
N VAL A 156 6.12 5.30 -12.98
CA VAL A 156 5.30 6.46 -12.62
C VAL A 156 5.48 7.57 -13.64
N ASN A 157 6.70 8.02 -13.89
CA ASN A 157 6.99 9.10 -14.84
C ASN A 157 6.46 8.79 -16.24
N LYS A 158 6.60 7.55 -16.70
CA LYS A 158 6.07 7.12 -18.00
C LYS A 158 4.54 7.25 -18.08
N THR A 159 3.83 6.95 -17.01
CA THR A 159 2.36 7.07 -16.98
C THR A 159 1.93 8.54 -16.83
N LEU A 160 2.60 9.32 -15.99
CA LEU A 160 2.31 10.76 -15.83
C LEU A 160 2.47 11.53 -17.14
N VAL A 161 3.52 11.25 -17.91
CA VAL A 161 3.70 11.84 -19.26
C VAL A 161 2.52 11.53 -20.17
N LYS A 162 2.02 10.28 -20.17
CA LYS A 162 0.84 9.91 -20.97
C LYS A 162 -0.44 10.57 -20.48
N ALA A 163 -0.54 10.80 -19.17
CA ALA A 163 -1.67 11.47 -18.53
C ALA A 163 -1.59 13.00 -18.63
N LYS A 164 -0.54 13.58 -19.24
CA LYS A 164 -0.29 15.04 -19.27
C LYS A 164 -0.31 15.67 -17.87
N LEU A 165 0.26 14.95 -16.91
CA LEU A 165 0.46 15.41 -15.53
C LEU A 165 1.93 15.73 -15.31
N THR A 166 2.19 16.65 -14.38
CA THR A 166 3.53 17.01 -13.94
C THR A 166 3.86 16.23 -12.68
N ARG A 167 5.06 15.65 -12.62
CA ARG A 167 5.53 14.98 -11.40
C ARG A 167 5.88 16.04 -10.33
N PRO A 168 5.36 15.91 -9.11
CA PRO A 168 5.81 16.73 -7.98
C PRO A 168 7.28 16.48 -7.63
N GLU A 169 7.96 17.48 -7.06
CA GLU A 169 9.32 17.33 -6.58
C GLU A 169 9.39 16.44 -5.33
N ASP A 170 10.48 15.68 -5.20
CA ASP A 170 10.72 14.85 -4.01
C ASP A 170 11.21 15.75 -2.86
N ALA A 171 10.32 16.57 -2.28
CA ALA A 171 10.60 17.53 -1.22
C ALA A 171 10.44 16.90 0.18
N TYR A 172 9.47 17.36 0.98
CA TYR A 172 9.13 16.70 2.24
C TYR A 172 8.47 15.34 1.96
N MET A 173 8.96 14.29 2.60
CA MET A 173 8.39 12.94 2.53
C MET A 173 7.93 12.51 3.92
N ALA A 174 6.65 12.22 4.05
CA ALA A 174 6.06 11.70 5.28
C ALA A 174 6.50 10.24 5.51
N THR A 175 6.63 9.87 6.78
CA THR A 175 7.10 8.55 7.23
C THR A 175 6.45 8.21 8.56
N GLY A 176 6.38 6.92 8.88
CA GLY A 176 6.16 6.44 10.24
C GLY A 176 5.09 5.37 10.39
N GLY A 177 4.29 5.10 9.36
CA GLY A 177 3.30 4.04 9.32
C GLY A 177 3.90 2.67 9.69
N LYS A 178 5.07 2.31 9.14
CA LYS A 178 5.79 1.07 9.53
C LYS A 178 6.21 1.02 11.01
N LYS A 179 6.17 2.15 11.72
CA LYS A 179 6.54 2.31 13.14
C LYS A 179 5.31 2.56 14.03
N GLY A 180 4.09 2.39 13.52
CA GLY A 180 2.85 2.70 14.26
C GLY A 180 2.62 4.20 14.47
N LEU A 181 3.26 5.04 13.66
CA LEU A 181 3.08 6.49 13.65
C LEU A 181 2.26 6.87 12.41
N HIS A 182 0.96 6.98 12.59
CA HIS A 182 0.00 7.21 11.51
C HIS A 182 -0.48 8.66 11.46
N THR A 183 -1.12 9.00 10.34
CA THR A 183 -1.94 10.20 10.23
C THR A 183 -3.17 10.10 11.13
N GLU A 184 -3.89 11.20 11.31
CA GLU A 184 -5.15 11.23 12.05
C GLU A 184 -6.22 10.30 11.47
N TYR A 185 -6.11 9.92 10.19
CA TYR A 185 -7.12 9.15 9.48
C TYR A 185 -7.25 7.71 9.96
N LEU A 186 -6.14 7.05 10.33
CA LEU A 186 -6.19 5.64 10.70
C LEU A 186 -7.10 5.38 11.91
N GLY A 187 -7.09 6.28 12.90
CA GLY A 187 -7.95 6.16 14.08
C GLY A 187 -9.45 6.11 13.73
N PHE A 188 -9.88 6.92 12.77
CA PHE A 188 -11.27 6.91 12.27
C PHE A 188 -11.60 5.61 11.54
N ILE A 189 -10.69 5.15 10.65
CA ILE A 189 -10.85 3.89 9.91
C ILE A 189 -11.00 2.70 10.87
N LEU A 190 -10.12 2.59 11.86
CA LEU A 190 -10.14 1.48 12.81
C LEU A 190 -11.37 1.53 13.72
N SER A 191 -11.82 2.72 14.10
CA SER A 191 -13.02 2.87 14.92
C SER A 191 -14.26 2.29 14.22
N GLU A 192 -14.40 2.52 12.91
CA GLU A 192 -15.48 1.94 12.11
C GLU A 192 -15.26 0.43 11.86
N MET A 193 -14.07 0.06 11.39
CA MET A 193 -13.72 -1.33 11.02
C MET A 193 -13.85 -2.29 12.21
N GLN A 194 -13.51 -1.85 13.42
CA GLN A 194 -13.41 -2.70 14.61
C GLN A 194 -14.63 -2.60 15.52
N PHE A 195 -15.61 -1.74 15.21
CA PHE A 195 -16.74 -1.44 16.10
C PHE A 195 -17.45 -2.70 16.58
N LEU A 196 -17.89 -3.55 15.65
CA LEU A 196 -18.70 -4.72 15.98
C LEU A 196 -17.93 -5.72 16.86
N GLN A 197 -16.66 -5.94 16.54
CA GLN A 197 -15.82 -6.88 17.29
C GLN A 197 -15.42 -6.34 18.67
N ARG A 198 -15.32 -5.02 18.84
CA ARG A 198 -15.10 -4.41 20.15
C ARG A 198 -16.37 -4.40 20.99
N ALA A 199 -17.53 -4.20 20.38
CA ALA A 199 -18.83 -4.23 21.06
C ALA A 199 -19.25 -5.64 21.49
N TYR A 200 -18.88 -6.67 20.71
CA TYR A 200 -19.26 -8.07 20.95
C TYR A 200 -18.04 -9.01 20.81
N PRO A 201 -17.07 -8.95 21.74
CA PRO A 201 -15.76 -9.60 21.58
C PRO A 201 -15.77 -11.12 21.57
N ASP A 202 -16.83 -11.74 22.08
CA ASP A 202 -17.00 -13.20 22.17
C ASP A 202 -17.95 -13.77 21.10
N ALA A 203 -18.44 -12.91 20.18
CA ALA A 203 -19.30 -13.34 19.08
C ALA A 203 -18.50 -14.15 18.03
N LYS A 204 -19.21 -15.08 17.36
CA LYS A 204 -18.67 -15.87 16.25
C LYS A 204 -19.45 -15.53 14.98
N TRP A 205 -18.73 -15.31 13.87
CA TRP A 205 -19.25 -14.90 12.57
C TRP A 205 -18.82 -15.87 11.47
#